data_AF-A0A0W1A773-F1
#
_entry.id   AF-A0A0W1A773-F1
#
_cell.length_a   1.000
_cell.length_b   1.000
_cell.length_c   1.000
_cell.angle_alpha   90.00
_cell.angle_beta   90.00
_cell.angle_gamma   90.00
#
_symmetry.space_group_name_H-M   'P 1'
#
loop_
_entity.id
_entity.type
_entity.pdbx_description
1 polymer ?
#
loop_
_entity_poly.entity_id
_entity_poly.type
_entity_poly.pdbx_seq_one_letter_code
_entity_poly.pdbx_strand_id
1 'polypeptide(L)'
;MEHDNDSTTTPSGKDVSWVKSKKQTKYFTYFFAKPVAINATTEEVWALEKDVKRYEQLSDHAVRARVKGELEVDKTIQLDLHTNTFIGKLIPTSNERISVIDEKNKVLGWERKFPFIKSPTERYALLEEDPNDPNKTIAYIGLKVPRQIGFFTNLFLKYSIEHAFDKLNNGIKTEAERHNPIPL
;
A
#
# COMPACT_ATOMS: atom_id res chain seq x y z
N MET A 1 -45.86 11.69 -4.52
CA MET A 1 -44.53 11.60 -5.18
C MET A 1 -43.58 11.16 -4.11
N GLU A 2 -43.36 9.85 -4.03
CA GLU A 2 -42.31 9.27 -3.20
C GLU A 2 -40.98 9.53 -3.91
N HIS A 3 -40.06 10.19 -3.21
CA HIS A 3 -38.69 10.32 -3.67
C HIS A 3 -37.94 9.10 -3.17
N ASP A 4 -37.64 8.18 -4.08
CA ASP A 4 -36.63 7.14 -3.92
C ASP A 4 -35.28 7.81 -3.63
N ASN A 5 -34.88 7.77 -2.35
CA ASN A 5 -33.52 8.02 -1.94
C ASN A 5 -32.76 6.69 -2.04
N ASP A 6 -32.24 6.42 -3.23
CA ASP A 6 -31.28 5.34 -3.45
C ASP A 6 -29.84 5.89 -3.58
N SER A 7 -28.91 5.03 -3.21
CA SER A 7 -27.44 5.15 -3.25
C SER A 7 -26.73 5.73 -2.02
N THR A 8 -26.84 5.01 -0.90
CA THR A 8 -25.67 4.77 -0.04
C THR A 8 -24.56 4.13 -0.89
N THR A 9 -23.65 4.96 -1.40
CA THR A 9 -22.43 4.51 -2.08
C THR A 9 -21.45 4.00 -1.02
N THR A 10 -21.42 2.68 -0.85
CA THR A 10 -20.32 1.98 -0.20
C THR A 10 -18.98 2.43 -0.82
N PRO A 11 -17.89 2.64 -0.06
CA PRO A 11 -16.62 3.19 -0.60
C PRO A 11 -15.84 2.26 -1.55
N SER A 12 -16.46 1.25 -2.16
CA SER A 12 -15.82 0.24 -3.00
C SER A 12 -15.47 0.72 -4.43
N GLY A 13 -15.36 2.04 -4.65
CA GLY A 13 -15.39 2.66 -5.98
C GLY A 13 -14.04 3.09 -6.57
N LYS A 14 -12.91 2.81 -5.91
CA LYS A 14 -11.60 3.15 -6.47
C LYS A 14 -11.05 2.01 -7.32
N ASP A 15 -10.88 2.25 -8.62
CA ASP A 15 -10.19 1.33 -9.52
C ASP A 15 -8.71 1.21 -9.12
N VAL A 16 -8.38 0.08 -8.49
CA VAL A 16 -7.02 -0.29 -8.07
C VAL A 16 -6.40 -1.36 -8.97
N SER A 17 -7.03 -1.69 -10.11
CA SER A 17 -6.51 -2.69 -11.06
C SER A 17 -5.10 -2.35 -11.57
N TRP A 18 -4.76 -1.05 -11.60
CA TRP A 18 -3.44 -0.58 -11.97
C TRP A 18 -2.33 -1.06 -11.03
N VAL A 19 -2.63 -1.41 -9.77
CA VAL A 19 -1.65 -1.93 -8.80
C VAL A 19 -1.05 -3.25 -9.30
N LYS A 20 -1.79 -4.00 -10.11
CA LYS A 20 -1.35 -5.24 -10.77
C LYS A 20 -0.65 -5.01 -12.11
N SER A 21 -0.86 -3.84 -12.72
CA SER A 21 -0.44 -3.54 -14.09
C SER A 21 0.87 -2.74 -14.10
N LYS A 22 1.93 -3.32 -14.68
CA LYS A 22 3.20 -2.62 -14.88
C LYS A 22 3.16 -1.56 -16.00
N LYS A 23 1.99 -1.24 -16.56
CA LYS A 23 1.87 -0.31 -17.69
C LYS A 23 1.95 1.14 -17.21
N GLN A 24 3.05 1.80 -17.57
CA GLN A 24 3.17 3.25 -17.46
C GLN A 24 2.16 3.93 -18.39
N THR A 25 1.56 5.03 -17.94
CA THR A 25 0.64 5.81 -18.77
C THR A 25 1.27 7.15 -19.13
N LYS A 26 0.70 7.86 -20.12
CA LYS A 26 1.17 9.21 -20.46
C LYS A 26 1.07 10.18 -19.27
N TYR A 27 0.20 9.90 -18.30
CA TYR A 27 -0.19 10.83 -17.23
C TYR A 27 0.41 10.49 -15.86
N PHE A 28 0.77 9.24 -15.63
CA PHE A 28 1.24 8.77 -14.34
C PHE A 28 2.51 7.94 -14.45
N THR A 29 3.37 8.11 -13.45
CA THR A 29 4.48 7.22 -13.17
C THR A 29 4.09 6.28 -12.06
N TYR A 30 4.35 5.00 -12.24
CA TYR A 30 4.02 3.97 -11.27
C TYR A 30 5.27 3.30 -10.70
N PHE A 31 5.24 3.00 -9.41
CA PHE A 31 6.26 2.30 -8.63
C PHE A 31 5.60 1.11 -7.94
N PHE A 32 6.23 -0.05 -7.97
CA PHE A 32 5.62 -1.28 -7.48
C PHE A 32 6.60 -2.11 -6.64
N ALA A 33 6.09 -2.76 -5.60
CA ALA A 33 6.74 -3.96 -5.11
C ALA A 33 6.61 -5.11 -6.11
N LYS A 34 7.52 -6.07 -6.04
CA LYS A 34 7.28 -7.39 -6.60
C LYS A 34 6.10 -8.03 -5.86
N PRO A 35 5.13 -8.62 -6.57
CA PRO A 35 4.10 -9.43 -5.95
C PRO A 35 4.75 -10.56 -5.14
N VAL A 36 4.22 -10.83 -3.95
CA VAL A 36 4.73 -11.87 -3.06
C VAL A 36 3.61 -12.83 -2.73
N ALA A 37 3.85 -14.13 -2.97
CA ALA A 37 2.99 -15.20 -2.47
C ALA A 37 3.37 -15.53 -1.02
N ILE A 38 2.36 -15.56 -0.15
CA ILE A 38 2.44 -15.75 1.28
C ILE A 38 1.62 -16.99 1.64
N ASN A 39 2.22 -17.95 2.34
CA ASN A 39 1.52 -19.14 2.83
C ASN A 39 0.73 -18.84 4.11
N ALA A 40 -0.27 -17.98 3.98
CA ALA A 40 -1.26 -17.65 5.00
C ALA A 40 -2.56 -17.20 4.34
N THR A 41 -3.66 -17.31 5.07
CA THR A 41 -4.97 -16.84 4.63
C THR A 41 -4.97 -15.32 4.46
N THR A 42 -5.86 -14.80 3.61
CA THR A 42 -5.90 -13.36 3.33
C THR A 42 -6.27 -12.56 4.58
N GLU A 43 -7.08 -13.11 5.48
CA GLU A 43 -7.45 -12.52 6.77
C GLU A 43 -6.24 -12.29 7.67
N GLU A 44 -5.34 -13.27 7.76
CA GLU A 44 -4.14 -13.19 8.60
C GLU A 44 -3.17 -12.14 8.07
N VAL A 45 -2.93 -12.15 6.76
CA VAL A 45 -2.08 -11.15 6.11
C VAL A 45 -2.70 -9.75 6.25
N TRP A 46 -4.01 -9.64 6.12
CA TRP A 46 -4.73 -8.37 6.27
C TRP A 46 -4.64 -7.78 7.68
N ALA A 47 -4.63 -8.61 8.72
CA ALA A 47 -4.42 -8.14 10.08
C ALA A 47 -3.04 -7.45 10.24
N LEU A 48 -2.00 -8.00 9.60
CA LEU A 48 -0.66 -7.40 9.58
C LEU A 48 -0.61 -6.14 8.72
N GLU A 49 -1.28 -6.15 7.56
CA GLU A 49 -1.34 -5.00 6.65
C GLU A 49 -2.00 -3.79 7.33
N LYS A 50 -3.05 -4.00 8.14
CA LYS A 50 -3.71 -2.92 8.91
C LYS A 50 -2.89 -2.43 10.10
N ASP A 51 -1.92 -3.20 10.59
CA ASP A 51 -1.06 -2.76 11.68
C ASP A 51 0.10 -1.88 11.18
N VAL A 52 -0.27 -0.69 10.69
CA VAL A 52 0.67 0.29 10.13
C VAL A 52 1.77 0.71 11.12
N LYS A 53 1.54 0.55 12.43
CA LYS A 53 2.53 0.88 13.47
C LYS A 53 3.70 -0.12 13.47
N ARG A 54 3.46 -1.36 13.03
CA ARG A 54 4.49 -2.40 12.91
C ARG A 54 5.27 -2.34 11.60
N TYR A 55 4.88 -1.50 10.64
CA TYR A 55 5.57 -1.42 9.35
C TYR A 55 7.06 -1.18 9.47
N GLU A 56 7.49 -0.38 10.45
CA GLU A 56 8.90 -0.13 10.69
C GLU A 56 9.65 -1.42 11.05
N GLN A 57 9.09 -2.25 11.93
CA GLN A 57 9.69 -3.52 12.31
C GLN A 57 9.62 -4.53 11.16
N LEU A 58 8.46 -4.64 10.50
CA LEU A 58 8.24 -5.61 9.41
C LEU A 58 9.15 -5.32 8.23
N SER A 59 9.32 -4.05 7.87
CA SER A 59 10.12 -3.65 6.71
C SER A 59 11.62 -3.47 7.01
N ASP A 60 12.11 -3.89 8.17
CA ASP A 60 13.51 -3.69 8.57
C ASP A 60 13.87 -2.19 8.44
N HIS A 61 13.07 -1.35 9.10
CA HIS A 61 13.12 0.12 9.10
C HIS A 61 13.04 0.82 7.73
N ALA A 62 12.69 0.13 6.65
CA ALA A 62 12.58 0.75 5.32
C ALA A 62 11.32 1.62 5.16
N VAL A 63 10.24 1.27 5.86
CA VAL A 63 8.95 1.96 5.85
C VAL A 63 8.51 2.22 7.28
N ARG A 64 8.32 3.47 7.66
CA ARG A 64 7.67 3.83 8.93
C ARG A 64 6.35 4.53 8.61
N ALA A 65 5.28 4.09 9.25
CA ALA A 65 3.96 4.66 9.12
C ALA A 65 3.35 4.94 10.49
N ARG A 66 2.67 6.08 10.64
CA ARG A 66 2.06 6.51 11.90
C ARG A 66 0.71 7.16 11.64
N VAL A 67 -0.29 6.75 12.40
CA VAL A 67 -1.63 7.38 12.39
C VAL A 67 -1.91 7.90 13.79
N LYS A 68 -2.46 9.10 13.89
CA LYS A 68 -2.91 9.65 15.17
C LYS A 68 -4.29 9.07 15.49
N GLY A 69 -4.33 8.10 16.40
CA GLY A 69 -5.56 7.40 16.79
C GLY A 69 -5.73 6.09 16.03
N GLU A 70 -6.98 5.76 15.70
CA GLU A 70 -7.36 4.55 14.97
C GLU A 70 -7.15 4.71 13.46
N LEU A 71 -6.94 3.58 12.78
CA LEU A 71 -6.79 3.52 11.33
C LEU A 71 -8.18 3.63 10.69
N GLU A 72 -8.55 4.83 10.25
CA GLU A 72 -9.85 5.11 9.64
C GLU A 72 -9.69 5.94 8.35
N VAL A 73 -10.66 5.83 7.46
CA VAL A 73 -10.75 6.70 6.28
C VAL A 73 -10.76 8.17 6.72
N ASP A 74 -10.17 9.04 5.90
CA ASP A 74 -9.97 10.48 6.12
C ASP A 74 -8.96 10.87 7.21
N LYS A 75 -8.47 9.93 8.03
CA LYS A 75 -7.37 10.22 8.96
C LYS A 75 -6.06 10.47 8.21
N THR A 76 -5.18 11.23 8.85
CA THR A 76 -3.82 11.46 8.34
C THR A 76 -2.89 10.33 8.77
N ILE A 77 -2.21 9.77 7.79
CA ILE A 77 -1.07 8.87 7.97
C ILE A 77 0.22 9.63 7.65
N GLN A 78 1.15 9.65 8.60
CA GLN A 78 2.49 10.14 8.42
C GLN A 78 3.37 8.98 7.98
N LEU A 79 4.13 9.16 6.90
CA LEU A 79 4.92 8.10 6.30
C LEU A 79 6.34 8.57 5.98
N ASP A 80 7.29 7.74 6.36
CA ASP A 80 8.70 7.85 6.06
C ASP A 80 9.16 6.64 5.23
N LEU A 81 9.94 6.90 4.17
CA LEU A 81 10.61 5.86 3.40
C LEU A 81 12.13 6.08 3.50
N HIS A 82 12.86 5.01 3.84
CA HIS A 82 14.30 5.07 4.05
C HIS A 82 15.03 4.39 2.89
N THR A 83 15.97 5.09 2.25
CA THR A 83 16.70 4.55 1.09
C THR A 83 17.72 3.47 1.48
N ASN A 84 18.22 3.54 2.71
CA ASN A 84 19.15 2.59 3.32
C ASN A 84 19.10 2.81 4.84
N THR A 85 18.80 1.77 5.61
CA THR A 85 18.73 1.81 7.08
C THR A 85 20.03 2.29 7.74
N PHE A 86 21.18 2.09 7.08
CA PHE A 86 22.48 2.50 7.59
C PHE A 86 22.88 3.93 7.22
N ILE A 87 22.36 4.49 6.13
CA ILE A 87 22.82 5.79 5.58
C ILE A 87 21.83 6.93 5.94
N GLY A 88 20.65 6.60 6.46
CA GLY A 88 19.72 7.60 7.02
C GLY A 88 19.16 8.60 6.01
N LYS A 89 19.37 8.40 4.70
CA LYS A 89 18.77 9.24 3.67
C LYS A 89 17.26 8.97 3.62
N LEU A 90 16.55 9.87 4.28
CA LEU A 90 15.10 9.90 4.37
C LEU A 90 14.52 10.52 3.10
N ILE A 91 13.60 9.83 2.44
CA ILE A 91 12.64 10.52 1.56
C ILE A 91 11.79 11.39 2.48
N PRO A 92 11.67 12.71 2.24
CA PRO A 92 10.98 13.61 3.15
C PRO A 92 9.62 13.06 3.60
N THR A 93 9.39 13.12 4.91
CA THR A 93 8.14 12.64 5.51
C THR A 93 6.92 13.17 4.77
N SER A 94 6.02 12.26 4.40
CA SER A 94 4.75 12.61 3.78
C SER A 94 3.62 12.52 4.79
N ASN A 95 2.75 13.52 4.79
CA ASN A 95 1.44 13.44 5.43
C ASN A 95 0.43 13.13 4.31
N GLU A 96 -0.24 11.99 4.43
CA GLU A 96 -1.16 11.45 3.43
C GLU A 96 -2.52 11.21 4.10
N ARG A 97 -3.62 11.27 3.33
CA ARG A 97 -4.98 11.00 3.81
C ARG A 97 -5.32 9.55 3.49
N ILE A 98 -5.78 8.78 4.48
CA ILE A 98 -6.32 7.45 4.25
C ILE A 98 -7.57 7.57 3.39
N SER A 99 -7.52 6.96 2.22
CA SER A 99 -8.53 7.14 1.16
C SER A 99 -9.43 5.94 0.98
N VAL A 100 -8.97 4.75 1.39
CA VAL A 100 -9.77 3.52 1.38
C VAL A 100 -9.28 2.55 2.46
N ILE A 101 -10.23 1.91 3.12
CA ILE A 101 -10.05 0.68 3.90
C ILE A 101 -11.21 -0.22 3.48
N ASP A 102 -10.94 -1.18 2.61
CA ASP A 102 -11.94 -2.12 2.10
C ASP A 102 -11.68 -3.50 2.72
N GLU A 103 -12.44 -3.85 3.76
CA GLU A 103 -12.33 -5.12 4.47
C GLU A 103 -12.73 -6.33 3.62
N LYS A 104 -13.56 -6.12 2.60
CA LYS A 104 -14.08 -7.18 1.72
C LYS A 104 -13.07 -7.51 0.63
N ASN A 105 -12.57 -6.48 -0.05
CA ASN A 105 -11.61 -6.64 -1.15
C ASN A 105 -10.15 -6.53 -0.68
N LYS A 106 -9.92 -6.35 0.63
CA LYS A 106 -8.61 -6.30 1.28
C LYS A 106 -7.69 -5.25 0.66
N VAL A 107 -8.24 -4.04 0.52
CA VAL A 107 -7.57 -2.89 -0.06
C VAL A 107 -7.34 -1.84 1.02
N LEU A 108 -6.08 -1.49 1.25
CA LEU A 108 -5.70 -0.35 2.08
C LEU A 108 -5.04 0.69 1.18
N GLY A 109 -5.47 1.95 1.26
CA GLY A 109 -4.83 2.96 0.44
C GLY A 109 -5.00 4.37 0.93
N TRP A 110 -4.05 5.20 0.55
CA TRP A 110 -3.96 6.60 0.96
C TRP A 110 -3.44 7.47 -0.16
N GLU A 111 -3.74 8.76 -0.06
CA GLU A 111 -3.44 9.73 -1.10
C GLU A 111 -2.83 11.01 -0.54
N ARG A 112 -2.00 11.67 -1.34
CA ARG A 112 -1.47 13.00 -1.04
C ARG A 112 -1.82 13.96 -2.16
N LYS A 113 -2.46 15.06 -1.78
CA LYS A 113 -2.75 16.18 -2.67
C LYS A 113 -1.60 17.18 -2.63
N PHE A 114 -1.31 17.78 -3.77
CA PHE A 114 -0.34 18.86 -3.89
C PHE A 114 -1.07 20.15 -4.29
N PRO A 115 -0.72 21.31 -3.72
CA PRO A 115 -1.47 22.56 -3.96
C PRO A 115 -1.62 22.94 -5.44
N PHE A 116 -0.65 22.57 -6.28
CA PHE A 116 -0.59 22.98 -7.68
C PHE A 116 -0.78 21.83 -8.68
N ILE A 117 -1.07 20.62 -8.21
CA ILE A 117 -1.22 19.44 -9.07
C ILE A 117 -2.60 18.86 -8.84
N LYS A 118 -3.41 18.85 -9.91
CA LYS A 118 -4.81 18.41 -9.87
C LYS A 118 -4.95 16.94 -9.44
N SER A 119 -4.04 16.09 -9.88
CA SER A 119 -4.05 14.67 -9.57
C SER A 119 -3.24 14.39 -8.29
N PRO A 120 -3.77 13.60 -7.34
CA PRO A 120 -3.01 13.20 -6.16
C PRO A 120 -1.95 12.14 -6.51
N THR A 121 -1.01 11.92 -5.60
CA THR A 121 -0.34 10.62 -5.51
C THR A 121 -1.24 9.65 -4.78
N GLU A 122 -1.25 8.39 -5.19
CA GLU A 122 -2.08 7.34 -4.58
C GLU A 122 -1.23 6.11 -4.30
N ARG A 123 -1.29 5.60 -3.08
CA ARG A 123 -0.70 4.32 -2.72
C ARG A 123 -1.80 3.34 -2.34
N TYR A 124 -1.65 2.10 -2.78
CA TYR A 124 -2.49 1.00 -2.33
C TYR A 124 -1.65 -0.22 -1.99
N ALA A 125 -2.06 -0.90 -0.93
CA ALA A 125 -1.81 -2.30 -0.70
C ALA A 125 -3.09 -3.08 -1.06
N LEU A 126 -2.92 -4.19 -1.77
CA LEU A 126 -3.99 -5.08 -2.21
C LEU A 126 -3.57 -6.51 -1.90
N LEU A 127 -4.46 -7.27 -1.28
CA LEU A 127 -4.28 -8.69 -1.03
C LEU A 127 -5.32 -9.48 -1.83
N GLU A 128 -4.89 -10.57 -2.44
CA GLU A 128 -5.78 -11.48 -3.16
C GLU A 128 -5.52 -12.92 -2.72
N GLU A 129 -6.58 -13.70 -2.58
CA GLU A 129 -6.47 -15.15 -2.40
C GLU A 129 -5.87 -15.78 -3.67
N ASP A 130 -5.00 -16.78 -3.50
CA ASP A 130 -4.53 -17.58 -4.64
C ASP A 130 -5.70 -18.42 -5.15
N PRO A 131 -6.04 -18.36 -6.46
CA PRO A 131 -7.18 -19.08 -7.01
C PRO A 131 -7.06 -20.61 -6.90
N ASN A 132 -5.87 -21.13 -6.59
CA ASN A 132 -5.62 -22.56 -6.44
C ASN A 132 -5.40 -22.99 -4.99
N ASP A 133 -5.31 -22.06 -4.03
CA ASP A 133 -5.04 -22.38 -2.62
C ASP A 133 -5.56 -21.26 -1.69
N PRO A 134 -6.68 -21.49 -0.95
CA PRO A 134 -7.25 -20.48 -0.05
C PRO A 134 -6.35 -20.16 1.16
N ASN A 135 -5.33 -20.99 1.42
CA ASN A 135 -4.33 -20.72 2.46
C ASN A 135 -3.11 -19.96 1.91
N LYS A 136 -3.20 -19.46 0.67
CA LYS A 136 -2.19 -18.60 0.08
C LYS A 136 -2.78 -17.26 -0.31
N THR A 137 -2.00 -16.23 -0.05
CA THR A 137 -2.33 -14.84 -0.38
C THR A 137 -1.25 -14.24 -1.25
N ILE A 138 -1.65 -13.49 -2.28
CA ILE A 138 -0.76 -12.69 -3.11
C ILE A 138 -0.86 -11.23 -2.67
N ALA A 139 0.24 -10.68 -2.19
CA ALA A 139 0.33 -9.30 -1.73
C ALA A 139 0.93 -8.38 -2.81
N TYR A 140 0.28 -7.24 -3.02
CA TYR A 140 0.70 -6.19 -3.96
C TYR A 140 0.80 -4.84 -3.24
N ILE A 141 1.84 -4.07 -3.55
CA ILE A 141 1.96 -2.67 -3.14
C ILE A 141 2.31 -1.82 -4.36
N GLY A 142 1.56 -0.73 -4.57
CA GLY A 142 1.77 0.18 -5.68
C GLY A 142 1.66 1.65 -5.26
N LEU A 143 2.47 2.50 -5.89
CA LEU A 143 2.40 3.95 -5.79
C LEU A 143 2.25 4.55 -7.19
N LYS A 144 1.20 5.35 -7.36
CA LYS A 144 0.89 6.12 -8.57
C LYS A 144 1.20 7.59 -8.30
N VAL A 145 2.02 8.18 -9.17
CA VAL A 145 2.50 9.56 -9.03
C VAL A 145 2.17 10.35 -10.30
N PRO A 146 1.62 11.57 -10.20
CA PRO A 146 1.44 12.46 -11.35
C PRO A 146 2.78 12.67 -12.07
N ARG A 147 2.80 12.59 -13.40
CA ARG A 147 4.03 12.57 -14.22
C ARG A 147 5.07 13.63 -13.87
N GLN A 148 4.66 14.87 -13.56
CA GLN A 148 5.60 15.96 -13.24
C GLN A 148 6.46 15.62 -12.01
N ILE A 149 5.83 15.13 -10.94
CA ILE A 149 6.55 14.63 -9.76
C ILE A 149 7.21 13.29 -10.09
N GLY A 150 6.47 12.41 -10.76
CA GLY A 150 6.85 11.04 -11.08
C GLY A 150 8.14 10.94 -11.88
N PHE A 151 8.42 11.90 -12.77
CA PHE A 151 9.67 11.98 -13.52
C PHE A 151 10.89 12.12 -12.59
N PHE A 152 10.87 13.08 -11.67
CA PHE A 152 11.96 13.29 -10.72
C PHE A 152 12.04 12.15 -9.71
N THR A 153 10.91 11.71 -9.19
CA THR A 153 10.86 10.55 -8.28
C THR A 153 11.43 9.29 -8.95
N ASN A 154 11.14 9.07 -10.23
CA ASN A 154 11.68 7.93 -10.96
C ASN A 154 13.19 8.04 -11.20
N LEU A 155 13.70 9.23 -11.48
CA LEU A 155 15.12 9.43 -11.72
C LEU A 155 15.97 9.22 -10.44
N PHE A 156 15.47 9.65 -9.29
CA PHE A 156 16.27 9.70 -8.05
C PHE A 156 15.86 8.69 -6.99
N LEU A 157 14.59 8.29 -6.93
CA LEU A 157 14.01 7.57 -5.79
C LEU A 157 13.37 6.24 -6.15
N LYS A 158 13.32 5.86 -7.44
CA LYS A 158 12.66 4.63 -7.88
C LYS A 158 13.11 3.41 -7.08
N TYR A 159 14.40 3.14 -7.09
CA TYR A 159 14.97 1.97 -6.43
C TYR A 159 14.67 1.97 -4.93
N SER A 160 14.73 3.12 -4.27
CA SER A 160 14.45 3.22 -2.85
C SER A 160 12.99 2.98 -2.51
N ILE A 161 12.06 3.51 -3.31
CA ILE A 161 10.63 3.31 -3.11
C ILE A 161 10.26 1.85 -3.33
N GLU A 162 10.66 1.27 -4.47
CA GLU A 162 10.36 -0.12 -4.81
C GLU A 162 11.02 -1.08 -3.80
N HIS A 163 12.26 -0.80 -3.38
CA HIS A 163 12.94 -1.57 -2.33
C HIS A 163 12.23 -1.50 -0.98
N ALA A 164 11.76 -0.32 -0.56
CA ALA A 164 11.04 -0.18 0.69
C ALA A 164 9.71 -0.96 0.68
N PHE A 165 9.00 -0.94 -0.45
CA PHE A 165 7.79 -1.75 -0.60
C PHE A 165 8.09 -3.25 -0.64
N ASP A 166 9.15 -3.67 -1.34
CA ASP A 166 9.61 -5.06 -1.33
C ASP A 166 9.94 -5.53 0.09
N LYS A 167 10.65 -4.71 0.88
CA LYS A 167 10.98 -4.99 2.27
C LYS A 167 9.73 -5.16 3.14
N LEU A 168 8.74 -4.29 2.98
CA LEU A 168 7.48 -4.40 3.71
C LEU A 168 6.72 -5.68 3.35
N ASN A 169 6.53 -5.98 2.05
CA ASN A 169 5.87 -7.20 1.59
C ASN A 169 6.54 -8.47 2.12
N ASN A 170 7.87 -8.55 2.04
CA ASN A 170 8.62 -9.71 2.54
C ASN A 170 8.58 -9.80 4.08
N GLY A 171 8.54 -8.67 4.77
CA GLY A 171 8.36 -8.60 6.22
C GLY A 171 7.02 -9.18 6.67
N ILE A 172 5.93 -8.74 6.02
CA ILE A 172 4.58 -9.24 6.25
C ILE A 172 4.51 -10.74 5.96
N LYS A 173 5.09 -11.18 4.83
CA LYS A 173 5.22 -12.61 4.51
C LYS A 173 5.87 -13.40 5.64
N THR A 174 7.07 -12.97 6.05
CA THR A 174 7.86 -13.66 7.08
C THR A 174 7.11 -13.76 8.39
N GLU A 175 6.39 -12.69 8.76
CA GLU A 175 5.61 -12.67 9.99
C GLU A 175 4.36 -13.56 9.89
N ALA A 176 3.61 -13.50 8.78
CA ALA A 176 2.42 -14.32 8.57
C ALA A 176 2.75 -15.83 8.58
N GLU A 177 3.80 -16.23 7.87
CA GLU A 177 4.23 -17.64 7.78
C GLU A 177 4.84 -18.16 9.09
N ARG A 178 5.29 -17.28 9.99
CA ARG A 178 5.77 -17.70 11.32
C ARG A 178 4.63 -18.23 12.19
N HIS A 179 3.44 -17.68 12.05
CA HIS A 179 2.26 -18.09 12.85
C HIS A 179 1.58 -19.34 12.28
N ASN A 180 1.92 -19.75 11.05
CA ASN A 180 1.41 -20.97 10.39
C ASN A 180 2.57 -21.81 9.81
N PRO A 181 3.31 -22.55 10.65
CA PRO A 181 4.29 -23.50 10.12
C PRO A 181 3.54 -24.58 9.33
N ILE A 182 3.81 -24.66 8.02
CA ILE A 182 3.35 -25.78 7.19
C ILE A 182 3.93 -27.06 7.83
N PRO A 183 3.11 -28.05 8.21
CA PRO A 183 3.63 -29.34 8.63
C PRO A 183 4.42 -29.96 7.47
N LEU A 184 5.69 -30.26 7.72
CA LEU A 184 6.60 -30.93 6.78
C LEU A 184 6.08 -32.31 6.35
#